data_AF-A0A969DNN2-F1
#
_entry.id   AF-A0A969DNN2-F1
#
_cell.length_a   1.000
_cell.length_b   1.000
_cell.length_c   1.000
_cell.angle_alpha   90.00
_cell.angle_beta   90.00
_cell.angle_gamma   90.00
#
_symmetry.space_group_name_H-M   'P 1'
#
loop_
_entity.id
_entity.type
_entity.pdbx_description
1 polymer ?
#
loop_
_entity_poly.entity_id
_entity_poly.type
_entity_poly.pdbx_seq_one_letter_code
_entity_poly.pdbx_strand_id
1 'polypeptide(L)'
;MLKVPHYFIFHPEAGTLEHYQLIDARYEVQDPDSMGRHWIPGLKLSLGVWDGLKVDRRGYWLRWWDQNGSLLPWGVEKVEQERQRAEQERQRAEQAERKAQALIEQLRALGVEPTEG
;
A
#
# COMPACT_ATOMS: atom_id res chain seq x y z
N MET A 1 7.61 -19.83 4.07
CA MET A 1 6.41 -19.54 4.88
C MET A 1 5.99 -18.10 4.65
N LEU A 2 4.76 -17.86 4.21
CA LEU A 2 4.22 -16.52 4.03
C LEU A 2 3.80 -16.00 5.43
N LYS A 3 4.46 -14.96 5.94
CA LYS A 3 4.05 -14.26 7.17
C LYS A 3 3.25 -13.03 6.77
N VAL A 4 1.97 -12.98 7.11
CA VAL A 4 1.10 -11.84 6.79
C VAL A 4 1.25 -10.80 7.90
N PRO A 5 1.74 -9.58 7.61
CA PRO A 5 2.02 -8.60 8.65
C PRO A 5 0.76 -8.01 9.30
N HIS A 6 -0.36 -7.95 8.56
CA HIS A 6 -1.64 -7.44 9.05
C HIS A 6 -2.77 -8.40 8.67
N TYR A 7 -3.54 -8.86 9.66
CA TYR A 7 -4.68 -9.74 9.49
C TYR A 7 -5.93 -9.07 10.06
N PHE A 8 -7.04 -9.08 9.31
CA PHE A 8 -8.28 -8.40 9.69
C PHE A 8 -9.44 -9.38 9.71
N ILE A 9 -10.26 -9.33 10.77
CA ILE A 9 -11.51 -10.09 10.88
C ILE A 9 -12.65 -9.09 10.90
N PHE A 10 -13.58 -9.22 9.95
CA PHE A 10 -14.73 -8.35 9.83
C PHE A 10 -16.01 -9.11 10.13
N HIS A 11 -16.80 -8.59 11.06
CA HIS A 11 -18.11 -9.14 11.42
C HIS A 11 -19.21 -8.26 10.80
N PRO A 12 -19.81 -8.67 9.67
CA PRO A 12 -20.74 -7.83 8.89
C PRO A 12 -22.08 -7.56 9.58
N GLU A 13 -22.47 -8.38 10.56
CA GLU A 13 -23.71 -8.17 11.31
C GLU A 13 -23.54 -7.16 12.44
N ALA A 14 -22.39 -7.21 13.13
CA ALA A 14 -22.07 -6.30 14.23
C ALA A 14 -21.42 -4.99 13.75
N GLY A 15 -20.86 -4.97 12.55
CA GLY A 15 -20.08 -3.83 12.04
C GLY A 15 -18.74 -3.66 12.74
N THR A 16 -18.18 -4.74 13.29
CA THR A 16 -16.91 -4.72 14.01
C THR A 16 -15.76 -5.21 13.13
N LEU A 17 -14.59 -4.61 13.33
CA LEU A 17 -13.36 -4.94 12.63
C LEU A 17 -12.25 -5.15 13.65
N GLU A 18 -11.78 -6.39 13.75
CA GLU A 18 -10.62 -6.75 14.55
C GLU A 18 -9.37 -6.73 13.66
N HIS A 19 -8.30 -6.15 14.19
CA HIS A 19 -7.00 -6.10 13.52
C HIS A 19 -5.98 -6.84 14.37
N TYR A 20 -5.26 -7.75 13.75
CA TYR A 20 -4.14 -8.47 14.32
C TYR A 20 -2.86 -8.11 13.54
N GLN A 21 -1.81 -7.71 14.26
CA GLN A 21 -0.51 -7.43 13.67
C GLN A 21 0.52 -8.48 14.11
N LEU A 22 1.38 -8.90 13.19
CA LEU A 22 2.47 -9.82 13.52
C LEU A 22 3.64 -9.06 14.16
N ILE A 23 3.81 -9.22 15.48
CA ILE A 23 4.89 -8.63 16.29
C ILE A 23 5.64 -9.79 16.96
N ASP A 24 6.96 -9.86 16.80
CA ASP A 24 7.81 -10.91 17.40
C ASP A 24 7.28 -12.35 17.22
N ALA A 25 6.83 -12.64 16.00
CA ALA A 25 6.25 -13.93 15.59
C ALA A 25 4.92 -14.31 16.26
N ARG A 26 4.23 -13.35 16.89
CA ARG A 26 2.88 -13.52 17.48
C ARG A 26 1.91 -12.49 16.88
N TYR A 27 0.65 -12.87 16.80
CA TYR A 27 -0.41 -11.95 16.38
C TYR A 27 -0.96 -11.25 17.61
N GLU A 28 -0.82 -9.92 17.63
CA GLU A 28 -1.34 -9.06 18.69
C GLU A 28 -2.52 -8.24 18.17
N VAL A 29 -3.59 -8.17 18.96
CA VAL A 29 -4.75 -7.33 18.66
C VAL A 29 -4.34 -5.87 18.70
N GLN A 30 -4.74 -5.11 17.69
CA GLN A 30 -4.55 -3.67 17.62
C GLN A 30 -5.87 -2.96 17.87
N ASP A 31 -5.81 -1.88 18.63
CA ASP A 31 -6.94 -1.01 18.86
C ASP A 31 -7.15 -0.06 17.67
N PRO A 32 -8.41 0.21 17.29
CA PRO A 32 -8.71 1.19 16.26
C PRO A 32 -8.47 2.62 16.74
N ASP A 33 -8.43 3.55 15.79
CA ASP A 33 -8.47 4.99 16.05
C ASP A 33 -9.83 5.43 16.62
N SER A 34 -9.94 6.73 16.96
CA SER A 34 -11.17 7.34 17.48
C SER A 34 -12.38 7.25 16.53
N MET A 35 -12.15 6.90 15.26
CA MET A 35 -13.17 6.70 14.24
C MET A 35 -13.43 5.22 13.93
N GLY A 36 -12.86 4.28 14.72
CA GLY A 36 -13.05 2.84 14.52
C GLY A 36 -12.25 2.26 13.35
N ARG A 37 -11.13 2.91 12.96
CA ARG A 37 -10.31 2.52 11.81
C ARG A 37 -8.90 2.12 12.24
N HIS A 38 -8.32 1.19 11.51
CA HIS A 38 -6.97 0.65 11.76
C HIS A 38 -5.99 1.18 10.73
N TRP A 39 -4.98 1.91 11.19
CA TRP A 39 -3.94 2.45 10.33
C TRP A 39 -2.94 1.37 9.92
N ILE A 40 -2.61 1.32 8.62
CA ILE A 40 -1.60 0.40 8.07
C ILE A 40 -0.43 1.24 7.53
N PRO A 41 0.68 1.37 8.29
CA PRO A 41 1.79 2.24 7.91
C PRO A 41 2.36 1.93 6.53
N GLY A 42 2.48 0.64 6.18
CA GLY A 42 3.01 0.21 4.88
C GLY A 42 2.15 0.60 3.67
N LEU A 43 0.84 0.83 3.88
CA LEU A 43 -0.08 1.25 2.83
C LEU A 43 -0.37 2.75 2.87
N LYS A 44 -0.05 3.43 3.98
CA LYS A 44 -0.49 4.82 4.25
C LYS A 44 -2.01 4.98 4.14
N LEU A 45 -2.74 3.94 4.55
CA LEU A 45 -4.19 3.88 4.51
C LEU A 45 -4.74 3.38 5.85
N SER A 46 -5.94 3.84 6.20
CA SER A 46 -6.74 3.24 7.28
C SER A 46 -7.80 2.31 6.70
N LEU A 47 -7.94 1.13 7.29
CA LEU A 47 -9.06 0.22 7.03
C LEU A 47 -10.10 0.36 8.14
N GLY A 48 -11.36 0.50 7.78
CA GLY A 48 -12.44 0.63 8.76
C GLY A 48 -13.78 0.17 8.22
N VAL A 49 -14.79 0.28 9.07
CA VAL A 49 -16.16 -0.07 8.73
C VAL A 49 -16.95 1.18 8.36
N TRP A 50 -17.68 1.09 7.27
CA TRP A 50 -18.60 2.12 6.80
C TRP A 50 -20.01 1.56 6.75
N ASP A 51 -20.96 2.21 7.42
CA ASP A 51 -22.39 1.93 7.29
C ASP A 51 -22.94 2.65 6.05
N GLY A 52 -23.53 1.90 5.13
CA GLY A 52 -24.29 2.49 4.05
C GLY A 52 -24.84 1.50 3.03
N LEU A 53 -25.35 2.07 1.94
CA LEU A 53 -26.03 1.32 0.87
C LEU A 53 -25.03 0.97 -0.24
N LYS A 54 -24.94 -0.33 -0.58
CA LYS A 54 -24.17 -0.81 -1.72
C LYS A 54 -25.00 -1.80 -2.50
N VAL A 55 -25.21 -1.53 -3.80
CA VAL A 55 -25.95 -2.42 -4.73
C VAL A 55 -27.24 -2.94 -4.08
N ASP A 56 -28.04 -2.00 -3.57
CA ASP A 56 -29.33 -2.24 -2.92
C ASP A 56 -29.32 -3.00 -1.57
N ARG A 57 -28.14 -3.26 -1.01
CA ARG A 57 -27.99 -3.81 0.35
C ARG A 57 -27.44 -2.75 1.30
N ARG A 58 -28.24 -2.40 2.31
CA ARG A 58 -27.77 -1.59 3.44
C ARG A 58 -27.06 -2.47 4.44
N GLY A 59 -25.94 -1.99 4.98
CA GLY A 59 -25.20 -2.68 6.03
C GLY A 59 -23.80 -2.13 6.20
N TYR A 60 -23.00 -2.88 6.93
CA TYR A 60 -21.60 -2.56 7.20
C TYR A 60 -20.69 -3.06 6.07
N TRP A 61 -19.81 -2.20 5.60
CA TRP A 61 -18.87 -2.49 4.52
C TRP A 61 -17.47 -2.08 4.92
N LEU A 62 -16.48 -2.88 4.52
CA LEU A 62 -15.07 -2.50 4.65
C LEU A 62 -14.71 -1.43 3.64
N ARG A 63 -13.98 -0.42 4.12
CA ARG A 63 -13.57 0.74 3.35
C ARG A 63 -12.18 1.22 3.70
N TRP A 64 -11.53 1.82 2.71
CA TRP A 64 -10.21 2.42 2.84
C TRP A 64 -10.35 3.93 2.96
N TRP A 65 -9.58 4.51 3.87
CA TRP A 65 -9.40 5.95 4.00
C TRP A 65 -7.94 6.31 3.80
N ASP A 66 -7.69 7.47 3.23
CA ASP A 66 -6.33 8.04 3.17
C ASP A 66 -5.90 8.64 4.51
N GLN A 67 -4.65 9.12 4.56
CA GLN A 67 -4.05 9.79 5.72
C GLN A 67 -4.80 11.06 6.18
N ASN A 68 -5.61 11.66 5.30
CA ASN A 68 -6.41 12.84 5.61
C ASN A 68 -7.82 12.45 6.11
N GLY A 69 -8.11 11.16 6.23
CA GLY A 69 -9.43 10.66 6.59
C GLY A 69 -10.45 10.74 5.45
N SER A 70 -10.01 10.86 4.19
CA SER A 70 -10.88 10.86 3.01
C SER A 70 -11.14 9.43 2.53
N LEU A 71 -12.41 9.10 2.32
CA LEU A 71 -12.84 7.78 1.85
C LEU A 71 -12.36 7.56 0.41
N LEU A 72 -11.71 6.42 0.15
CA LEU A 72 -11.29 6.08 -1.20
C LEU A 72 -12.49 5.65 -2.07
N PRO A 73 -12.55 6.12 -3.34
CA PRO A 73 -13.51 5.60 -4.31
C PRO A 73 -13.29 4.10 -4.49
N TRP A 74 -14.34 3.38 -4.89
CA TRP A 74 -14.33 1.92 -4.98
C TRP A 74 -13.13 1.41 -5.80
N GLY A 75 -12.43 0.39 -5.29
CA GLY A 75 -11.04 0.05 -5.63
C GLY A 75 -10.70 -0.25 -7.09
N VAL A 76 -11.68 -0.38 -8.00
CA VAL A 76 -11.40 -0.58 -9.43
C VAL A 76 -10.83 0.65 -10.12
N GLU A 77 -11.13 1.86 -9.65
CA GLU A 77 -10.58 3.07 -10.29
C GLU A 77 -9.19 3.46 -9.75
N LYS A 78 -8.83 3.01 -8.54
CA LYS A 78 -7.56 3.42 -7.88
C LYS A 78 -6.41 2.44 -8.07
N VAL A 79 -6.68 1.14 -8.25
CA VAL A 79 -5.64 0.14 -8.52
C VAL A 79 -4.95 0.41 -9.85
N GLU A 80 -5.68 0.84 -10.88
CA GLU A 80 -5.06 1.17 -12.17
C GLU A 80 -4.20 2.43 -12.06
N GLN A 81 -4.62 3.42 -11.28
CA GLN A 81 -3.90 4.68 -11.11
C GLN A 81 -2.60 4.51 -10.30
N GLU A 82 -2.64 3.71 -9.22
CA GLU A 82 -1.45 3.39 -8.42
C GLU A 82 -0.52 2.39 -9.14
N ARG A 83 -1.07 1.44 -9.92
CA ARG A 83 -0.25 0.57 -10.78
C ARG A 83 0.44 1.36 -11.88
N GLN A 84 -0.24 2.35 -12.48
CA GLN A 84 0.37 3.26 -13.45
C GLN A 84 1.48 4.11 -12.83
N ARG A 85 1.31 4.59 -11.59
CA ARG A 85 2.36 5.35 -10.89
C ARG A 85 3.57 4.49 -10.56
N ALA A 86 3.35 3.28 -10.04
CA ALA A 86 4.41 2.32 -9.75
C ALA A 86 5.16 1.90 -11.02
N GLU A 87 4.45 1.68 -12.13
CA GLU A 87 5.06 1.37 -13.43
C GLU A 87 5.86 2.55 -13.98
N GLN A 88 5.36 3.78 -13.84
CA GLN A 88 6.05 4.98 -14.30
C GLN A 88 7.34 5.24 -13.50
N GLU A 89 7.34 4.98 -12.20
CA GLU A 89 8.52 5.11 -11.34
C GLU A 89 9.56 4.03 -11.68
N ARG A 90 9.11 2.80 -11.93
CA ARG A 90 9.97 1.70 -12.38
C ARG A 90 10.64 2.02 -13.72
N GLN A 91 9.88 2.54 -14.69
CA GLN A 91 10.45 2.93 -15.99
C GLN A 91 11.50 4.04 -15.87
N ARG A 92 11.30 5.00 -14.97
CA ARG A 92 12.31 6.05 -14.72
C ARG A 92 13.60 5.49 -14.11
N ALA A 93 13.48 4.55 -13.16
CA ALA A 93 14.63 3.89 -12.56
C ALA A 93 15.42 3.09 -13.60
N GLU A 94 14.74 2.29 -14.43
CA GLU A 94 15.39 1.52 -15.50
C GLU A 94 16.06 2.43 -16.55
N GLN A 95 15.46 3.57 -16.89
CA GLN A 95 16.03 4.50 -17.85
C GLN A 95 17.27 5.23 -17.28
N ALA A 96 17.29 5.50 -15.97
CA ALA A 96 18.45 6.07 -15.28
C ALA A 96 19.61 5.06 -15.22
N GLU A 97 19.34 3.80 -14.90
CA GLU A 97 20.35 2.73 -14.92
C GLU A 97 20.98 2.54 -16.31
N ARG A 98 20.15 2.46 -17.36
CA ARG A 98 20.67 2.30 -18.73
C ARG A 98 21.56 3.47 -19.16
N LYS A 99 21.21 4.69 -18.78
CA LYS A 99 22.04 5.88 -19.06
C LYS A 99 23.35 5.86 -18.27
N ALA A 100 23.30 5.47 -16.99
CA ALA A 100 24.50 5.33 -16.18
C ALA A 100 25.45 4.27 -16.74
N GLN A 101 24.93 3.10 -17.15
CA GLN A 101 25.72 2.04 -17.78
C GLN A 101 26.34 2.49 -19.11
N ALA A 102 25.57 3.12 -20.00
CA ALA A 102 26.09 3.62 -21.27
C ALA A 102 27.19 4.68 -21.08
N LEU A 103 27.04 5.55 -20.07
CA LEU A 103 28.04 6.57 -19.75
C LEU A 103 29.32 5.93 -19.20
N ILE A 104 29.20 4.94 -18.30
CA ILE A 104 30.33 4.17 -17.78
C ILE A 104 31.07 3.46 -18.92
N GLU A 105 30.33 2.89 -19.87
CA GLU A 105 30.91 2.16 -21.00
C GLU A 105 31.62 3.12 -21.99
N GLN A 106 31.05 4.31 -22.25
CA GLN A 106 31.71 5.37 -23.02
C GLN A 106 32.97 5.89 -22.32
N LEU A 107 32.94 6.08 -21.00
CA LEU A 107 34.10 6.52 -20.22
C LEU A 107 35.22 5.47 -20.24
N ARG A 108 34.88 4.17 -20.10
CA ARG A 108 35.84 3.07 -20.28
C ARG A 108 36.41 3.03 -21.70
N ALA A 109 35.60 3.23 -22.73
CA ALA A 109 36.05 3.28 -24.12
C ALA A 109 36.98 4.48 -24.40
N LEU A 110 36.83 5.57 -23.63
CA LEU A 110 37.72 6.74 -23.65
C LEU A 110 38.95 6.59 -22.75
N GLY A 111 39.14 5.43 -22.11
CA GLY A 111 40.31 5.14 -21.26
C GLY A 111 40.27 5.80 -19.87
N VAL A 112 39.11 6.28 -19.44
CA VAL A 112 38.90 6.85 -18.10
C VAL A 112 38.30 5.76 -17.21
N GLU A 113 39.03 5.34 -16.16
CA GLU A 113 38.47 4.45 -15.14
C GLU A 113 37.42 5.20 -14.32
N PRO A 114 36.15 4.74 -14.27
CA PRO A 114 35.14 5.38 -13.46
C PRO A 114 35.46 5.09 -11.99
N THR A 115 35.81 6.13 -11.22
CA THR A 115 35.94 6.03 -9.75
C THR A 115 34.56 5.78 -9.15
N GLU A 116 34.37 4.58 -8.59
CA GLU A 116 33.24 4.24 -7.72
C GLU A 116 33.33 5.09 -6.44
N GLY A 117 32.23 5.76 -6.08
CA GLY A 117 32.06 6.51 -4.84
C GLY A 117 30.77 6.09 -4.15
#